data_AF-A0A819KC83-F1
#
_entry.id   AF-A0A819KC83-F1
#
_cell.length_a   1.000
_cell.length_b   1.000
_cell.length_c   1.000
_cell.angle_alpha   90.00
_cell.angle_beta   90.00
_cell.angle_gamma   90.00
#
_symmetry.space_group_name_H-M   'P 1'
#
loop_
_entity.id
_entity.type
_entity.pdbx_description
1 polymer ?
#
loop_
_entity_poly.entity_id
_entity_poly.type
_entity_poly.pdbx_seq_one_letter_code
_entity_poly.pdbx_strand_id
1 'polypeptide(L)'
;MDSLEGPKRHAGCMKFLGEYWALLIKMFLLTKRKRGQTIAEFLLAYVFLALLLGMRYLLDRNYYQARQITPFRPHDSMLSNSTTANVTYYYPYSLCTDTIVRNAVDGLTQNVPGFSSNVQAISDPTLSSLSNSTLETIFAYIYFTNIDASCNNSALIPDQVQYTLRMQENGLTYYRAQQVKLSESDYLWKRSPEDYCQDNRTSLNYTTQFLGVQYFIDLSIIQYATNINQSISSIYMYHFGCPEVYLDQLHSGFNFFIPLFYSIIYVVTFILNVGYIVEERANKTK
;
A
#
# COMPACT_ATOMS: atom_id res chain seq x y z
N MET A 1 -62.42 11.77 26.42
CA MET A 1 -63.39 10.70 26.79
C MET A 1 -63.18 9.55 25.84
N ASP A 2 -61.96 9.02 25.78
CA ASP A 2 -61.39 8.07 26.75
C ASP A 2 -62.13 6.74 26.66
N SER A 3 -61.44 5.71 26.16
CA SER A 3 -60.93 4.64 27.02
C SER A 3 -60.71 3.34 26.23
N LEU A 4 -59.44 2.93 26.20
CA LEU A 4 -58.93 1.55 26.13
C LEU A 4 -58.84 0.85 24.76
N GLU A 5 -57.75 1.19 24.08
CA GLU A 5 -56.92 0.22 23.36
C GLU A 5 -56.36 -0.88 24.31
N GLY A 6 -56.36 -2.14 23.84
CA GLY A 6 -55.63 -3.29 24.41
C GLY A 6 -56.52 -4.36 25.08
N PRO A 7 -56.27 -5.69 24.95
CA PRO A 7 -54.98 -6.34 24.63
C PRO A 7 -55.13 -7.56 23.67
N LYS A 8 -55.03 -7.37 22.34
CA LYS A 8 -54.94 -8.52 21.39
C LYS A 8 -53.52 -8.82 20.89
N ARG A 9 -52.52 -7.98 21.21
CA ARG A 9 -51.11 -8.21 20.83
C ARG A 9 -50.33 -9.13 21.78
N HIS A 10 -50.80 -9.36 23.01
CA HIS A 10 -50.09 -10.19 23.99
C HIS A 10 -50.32 -11.70 23.83
N ALA A 11 -51.43 -12.14 23.23
CA ALA A 11 -51.73 -13.56 23.07
C ALA A 11 -50.81 -14.28 22.06
N GLY A 12 -50.36 -13.57 21.01
CA GLY A 12 -49.38 -14.10 20.05
C GLY A 12 -47.99 -14.23 20.65
N CYS A 13 -47.57 -13.28 21.49
CA CYS A 13 -46.27 -13.31 22.17
C CYS A 13 -46.20 -14.43 23.22
N MET A 14 -47.26 -14.66 24.00
CA MET A 14 -47.32 -15.78 24.94
C MET A 14 -47.37 -17.16 24.24
N LYS A 15 -48.09 -17.28 23.12
CA LYS A 15 -48.06 -18.52 22.32
C LYS A 15 -46.69 -18.77 21.71
N PHE A 16 -46.04 -17.74 21.16
CA PHE A 16 -44.68 -17.83 20.65
C PHE A 16 -43.67 -18.23 21.74
N LEU A 17 -43.76 -17.62 22.93
CA LEU A 17 -42.92 -17.98 24.08
C LEU A 17 -43.18 -19.42 24.56
N GLY A 18 -44.44 -19.86 24.57
CA GLY A 18 -44.80 -21.24 24.92
C GLY A 18 -44.29 -22.28 23.91
N GLU A 19 -44.41 -21.99 22.62
CA GLU A 19 -43.89 -22.83 21.53
C GLU A 19 -42.36 -22.84 21.51
N TYR A 20 -41.73 -21.68 21.74
CA TYR A 20 -40.27 -21.55 21.87
C TYR A 20 -39.74 -22.31 23.09
N TRP A 21 -40.42 -22.21 24.23
CA TRP A 21 -40.07 -22.95 25.44
C TRP A 21 -40.22 -24.46 25.26
N ALA A 22 -41.29 -24.90 24.60
CA ALA A 22 -41.48 -26.30 24.24
C ALA A 22 -40.38 -26.82 23.29
N LEU A 23 -39.92 -25.98 22.34
CA LEU A 23 -38.79 -26.26 21.47
C LEU A 23 -37.47 -26.37 22.25
N LEU A 24 -37.20 -25.46 23.19
CA LEU A 24 -36.02 -25.49 24.05
C LEU A 24 -35.98 -26.73 24.93
N ILE A 25 -37.11 -27.10 25.56
CA ILE A 25 -37.19 -28.33 26.36
C ILE A 25 -36.97 -29.57 25.49
N LYS A 26 -37.52 -29.60 24.27
CA LYS A 26 -37.28 -30.69 23.33
C LYS A 26 -35.81 -30.79 22.91
N MET A 27 -35.17 -29.66 22.57
CA MET A 27 -33.73 -29.63 22.31
C MET A 27 -32.95 -30.13 23.54
N PHE A 28 -33.26 -29.62 24.74
CA PHE A 28 -32.59 -30.02 25.97
C PHE A 28 -32.72 -31.52 26.27
N LEU A 29 -33.91 -32.11 26.05
CA LEU A 29 -34.13 -33.55 26.22
C LEU A 29 -33.38 -34.38 25.17
N LEU A 30 -33.30 -33.91 23.92
CA LEU A 30 -32.50 -34.53 22.86
C LEU A 30 -31.00 -34.49 23.21
N THR A 31 -30.50 -33.34 23.67
CA THR A 31 -29.13 -33.15 24.16
C THR A 31 -28.81 -34.09 25.33
N LYS A 32 -29.72 -34.21 26.31
CA LYS A 32 -29.55 -35.11 27.47
C LYS A 32 -29.52 -36.59 27.07
N ARG A 33 -30.22 -36.97 26.00
CA ARG A 33 -30.33 -38.36 25.53
C ARG A 33 -29.09 -38.81 24.73
N LYS A 34 -28.40 -37.89 24.05
CA LYS A 34 -27.14 -38.18 23.32
C LYS A 34 -25.96 -37.39 23.90
N ARG A 35 -25.54 -37.75 25.13
CA ARG A 35 -24.40 -37.13 25.84
C ARG A 35 -23.09 -37.13 25.05
N GLY A 36 -22.88 -38.12 24.17
CA GLY A 36 -21.68 -38.20 23.33
C GLY A 36 -21.51 -37.01 22.39
N GLN A 37 -22.60 -36.45 21.86
CA GLN A 37 -22.56 -35.27 20.99
C GLN A 37 -22.15 -34.02 21.77
N THR A 38 -22.75 -33.78 22.94
CA THR A 38 -22.35 -32.65 23.78
C THR A 38 -20.90 -32.73 24.20
N ILE A 39 -20.42 -33.93 24.57
CA ILE A 39 -19.01 -34.12 24.93
C ILE A 39 -18.10 -33.84 23.73
N ALA A 40 -18.50 -34.28 22.52
CA ALA A 40 -17.76 -33.99 21.30
C ALA A 40 -17.73 -32.48 20.96
N GLU A 41 -18.84 -31.76 21.15
CA GLU A 41 -18.90 -30.31 20.96
C GLU A 41 -17.99 -29.57 21.95
N PHE A 42 -17.99 -29.95 23.23
CA PHE A 42 -17.08 -29.39 24.22
C PHE A 42 -15.61 -29.70 23.91
N LEU A 43 -15.30 -30.95 23.53
CA LEU A 43 -13.94 -31.33 23.13
C LEU A 43 -13.48 -30.54 21.91
N LEU A 44 -14.34 -30.37 20.91
CA LEU A 44 -14.04 -29.60 19.71
C LEU A 44 -13.80 -28.12 20.04
N ALA A 45 -14.62 -27.51 20.91
CA ALA A 45 -14.38 -26.15 21.40
C ALA A 45 -13.02 -26.02 22.12
N TYR A 46 -12.65 -26.99 22.96
CA TYR A 46 -11.34 -27.01 23.62
C TYR A 46 -10.18 -27.18 22.63
N VAL A 47 -10.34 -27.99 21.59
CA VAL A 47 -9.34 -28.15 20.52
C VAL A 47 -9.14 -26.83 19.76
N PHE A 48 -10.23 -26.14 19.38
CA PHE A 48 -10.14 -24.83 18.74
C PHE A 48 -9.50 -23.78 19.67
N LEU A 49 -9.83 -23.77 20.96
CA LEU A 49 -9.22 -22.89 21.94
C LEU A 49 -7.71 -23.15 22.06
N ALA A 50 -7.30 -24.42 22.14
CA ALA A 50 -5.89 -24.81 22.19
C ALA A 50 -5.14 -24.43 20.90
N LEU A 51 -5.79 -24.58 19.74
CA LEU A 51 -5.23 -24.16 18.45
C LEU A 51 -5.04 -22.64 18.40
N LEU A 52 -6.03 -21.86 18.86
CA LEU A 52 -5.92 -20.39 18.92
C LEU A 52 -4.81 -19.93 19.87
N LEU A 53 -4.70 -20.55 21.04
CA LEU A 53 -3.61 -20.30 21.99
C LEU A 53 -2.24 -20.69 21.40
N GLY A 54 -2.17 -21.82 20.70
CA GLY A 54 -0.96 -22.27 20.00
C GLY A 54 -0.55 -21.29 18.92
N MET A 55 -1.48 -20.86 18.07
CA MET A 55 -1.23 -19.82 17.05
C MET A 55 -0.80 -18.50 17.68
N ARG A 56 -1.39 -18.11 18.82
CA ARG A 56 -0.98 -16.92 19.58
C ARG A 56 0.43 -17.03 20.16
N TYR A 57 0.84 -18.22 20.58
CA TYR A 57 2.18 -18.47 21.08
C TYR A 57 3.22 -18.48 19.96
N LEU A 58 2.86 -18.96 18.77
CA LEU A 58 3.75 -19.04 17.61
C LEU A 58 3.92 -17.71 16.86
N LEU A 59 2.94 -16.81 16.95
CA LEU A 59 2.97 -15.51 16.28
C LEU A 59 3.35 -14.41 17.27
N ASP A 60 4.59 -13.94 17.15
CA ASP A 60 5.10 -12.85 17.98
C ASP A 60 4.36 -11.53 17.72
N ARG A 61 4.15 -10.78 18.80
CA ARG A 61 3.67 -9.40 18.74
C ARG A 61 4.87 -8.48 18.68
N ASN A 62 5.02 -7.79 17.56
CA ASN A 62 6.13 -6.86 17.37
C ASN A 62 5.69 -5.45 17.75
N TYR A 63 6.49 -4.80 18.60
CA TYR A 63 6.31 -3.40 18.95
C TYR A 63 7.25 -2.54 18.13
N TYR A 64 6.69 -1.53 17.47
CA TYR A 64 7.45 -0.53 16.75
C TYR A 64 7.25 0.83 17.42
N GLN A 65 8.37 1.44 17.84
CA GLN A 65 8.39 2.78 18.37
C GLN A 65 8.06 3.82 17.28
N ALA A 66 7.56 4.98 17.70
CA ALA A 66 7.36 6.11 16.79
C ALA A 66 8.70 6.46 16.16
N ARG A 67 8.71 6.49 14.83
CA ARG A 67 9.89 6.91 14.08
C ARG A 67 9.78 8.40 13.81
N GLN A 68 10.60 9.19 14.52
CA GLN A 68 10.83 10.57 14.16
C GLN A 68 11.72 10.61 12.93
N ILE A 69 11.22 11.19 11.85
CA ILE A 69 11.97 11.37 10.62
C ILE A 69 12.60 12.76 10.67
N THR A 70 13.87 12.87 10.31
CA THR A 70 14.54 14.17 10.21
C THR A 70 14.18 14.81 8.87
N PRO A 71 13.93 16.14 8.83
CA PRO A 71 13.81 16.84 7.57
C PRO A 71 15.11 16.66 6.78
N PHE A 72 14.97 16.47 5.46
CA PHE A 72 16.09 16.30 4.55
C PHE A 72 15.94 17.29 3.40
N ARG A 73 17.06 17.66 2.76
CA ARG A 73 17.01 18.48 1.56
C ARG A 73 16.99 17.57 0.34
N PRO A 74 16.28 17.93 -0.74
CA PRO A 74 16.22 17.11 -1.95
C PRO A 74 17.60 16.82 -2.56
N HIS A 75 18.54 17.78 -2.49
CA HIS A 75 19.90 17.62 -2.99
C HIS A 75 20.83 16.83 -2.06
N ASP A 76 20.43 16.57 -0.81
CA ASP A 76 21.17 15.68 0.10
C ASP A 76 20.97 14.20 -0.27
N SER A 77 20.11 13.90 -1.26
CA SER A 77 19.92 12.55 -1.77
C SER A 77 21.25 11.98 -2.23
N MET A 78 21.68 10.88 -1.61
CA MET A 78 22.89 10.16 -1.98
C MET A 78 22.75 9.60 -3.41
N LEU A 79 23.21 10.36 -4.41
CA LEU A 79 23.64 9.79 -5.66
C LEU A 79 24.81 8.87 -5.32
N SER A 80 24.51 7.58 -5.24
CA SER A 80 25.49 6.54 -4.97
C SER A 80 26.59 6.62 -6.02
N ASN A 81 27.84 6.69 -5.56
CA ASN A 81 29.06 6.63 -6.38
C ASN A 81 29.15 5.40 -7.31
N SER A 82 28.16 4.49 -7.29
CA SER A 82 28.16 3.26 -8.08
C SER A 82 27.20 3.26 -9.28
N THR A 83 26.60 4.38 -9.66
CA THR A 83 25.83 4.42 -10.92
C THR A 83 26.80 4.29 -12.10
N THR A 84 26.81 3.13 -12.76
CA THR A 84 27.50 2.91 -14.05
C THR A 84 26.95 3.80 -15.15
N ALA A 85 25.75 4.34 -14.94
CA ALA A 85 25.06 5.25 -15.81
C ALA A 85 25.62 6.68 -15.69
N ASN A 86 26.02 7.26 -16.82
CA ASN A 86 26.67 8.57 -16.88
C ASN A 86 26.09 9.47 -17.97
N VAL A 87 25.07 9.05 -18.73
CA VAL A 87 24.48 9.90 -19.78
C VAL A 87 23.07 10.35 -19.40
N THR A 88 22.83 11.66 -19.47
CA THR A 88 21.50 12.25 -19.37
C THR A 88 21.01 12.62 -20.75
N TYR A 89 19.92 11.98 -21.18
CA TYR A 89 19.26 12.25 -22.46
C TYR A 89 18.07 13.18 -22.26
N TYR A 90 17.82 14.07 -23.23
CA TYR A 90 16.61 14.91 -23.22
C TYR A 90 15.99 15.09 -24.61
N TYR A 91 14.68 15.32 -24.63
CA TYR A 91 13.88 15.60 -25.81
C TYR A 91 12.77 16.63 -25.49
N PRO A 92 12.37 17.52 -26.43
CA PRO A 92 12.99 17.76 -27.74
C PRO A 92 14.25 18.62 -27.62
N TYR A 93 15.08 18.58 -28.67
CA TYR A 93 16.22 19.50 -28.77
C TYR A 93 15.73 20.92 -29.08
N SER A 94 16.05 21.85 -28.18
CA SER A 94 15.92 23.30 -28.35
C SER A 94 16.99 23.98 -27.50
N LEU A 95 17.34 25.23 -27.80
CA LEU A 95 18.31 26.01 -27.04
C LEU A 95 17.85 26.18 -25.57
N CYS A 96 16.55 26.35 -25.34
CA CYS A 96 16.02 26.49 -23.99
C CYS A 96 16.08 25.17 -23.22
N THR A 97 15.65 24.04 -23.82
CA THR A 97 15.75 22.73 -23.17
C THR A 97 17.20 22.32 -22.91
N ASP A 98 18.12 22.61 -23.84
CA ASP A 98 19.55 22.40 -23.64
C ASP A 98 20.08 23.21 -22.46
N THR A 99 19.72 24.50 -22.38
CA THR A 99 20.12 25.38 -21.27
C THR A 99 19.57 24.88 -19.93
N ILE A 100 18.29 24.53 -19.87
CA ILE A 100 17.60 24.02 -18.66
C ILE A 100 18.27 22.73 -18.18
N VAL A 101 18.48 21.77 -19.08
CA VAL A 101 19.03 20.45 -18.72
C VAL A 101 20.51 20.57 -18.33
N ARG A 102 21.30 21.36 -19.06
CA ARG A 102 22.71 21.62 -18.69
C ARG A 102 22.82 22.29 -17.35
N ASN A 103 22.06 23.36 -17.09
CA ASN A 103 22.07 24.04 -15.80
C ASN A 103 21.66 23.10 -14.65
N ALA A 104 20.70 22.19 -14.89
CA ALA A 104 20.30 21.19 -13.89
C ALA A 104 21.45 20.21 -13.60
N VAL A 105 22.13 19.69 -14.63
CA VAL A 105 23.25 18.75 -14.48
C VAL A 105 24.50 19.43 -13.88
N ASP A 106 24.76 20.68 -14.22
CA ASP A 106 25.83 21.48 -13.62
C ASP A 106 25.54 21.74 -12.14
N GLY A 107 24.28 22.06 -11.80
CA GLY A 107 23.83 22.19 -10.42
C GLY A 107 24.02 20.90 -9.62
N LEU A 108 23.66 19.74 -10.20
CA LEU A 108 23.92 18.44 -9.59
C LEU A 108 25.43 18.21 -9.38
N THR A 109 26.24 18.43 -10.42
CA THR A 109 27.70 18.20 -10.40
C THR A 109 28.41 19.05 -9.34
N GLN A 110 27.96 20.28 -9.11
CA GLN A 110 28.56 21.17 -8.11
C GLN A 110 28.20 20.80 -6.67
N ASN A 111 27.00 20.25 -6.44
CA ASN A 111 26.48 20.00 -5.10
C ASN A 111 26.60 18.53 -4.66
N VAL A 112 26.86 17.63 -5.61
CA VAL A 112 26.96 16.19 -5.38
C VAL A 112 28.39 15.74 -5.69
N PRO A 113 29.22 15.48 -4.67
CA PRO A 113 30.60 15.07 -4.87
C PRO A 113 30.71 13.79 -5.69
N GLY A 114 31.49 13.80 -6.77
CA GLY A 114 31.76 12.63 -7.59
C GLY A 114 30.70 12.31 -8.66
N PHE A 115 29.60 13.06 -8.72
CA PHE A 115 28.65 12.96 -9.82
C PHE A 115 29.19 13.65 -11.07
N SER A 116 29.08 12.98 -12.21
CA SER A 116 29.36 13.56 -13.53
C SER A 116 28.45 12.87 -14.54
N SER A 117 27.70 13.67 -15.31
CA SER A 117 26.86 13.17 -16.38
C SER A 117 27.06 13.97 -17.65
N ASN A 118 27.19 13.27 -18.77
CA ASN A 118 27.19 13.88 -20.09
C ASN A 118 25.76 14.15 -20.54
N VAL A 119 25.49 15.36 -21.02
CA VAL A 119 24.18 15.79 -21.49
C VAL A 119 24.11 15.65 -23.00
N GLN A 120 23.15 14.85 -23.49
CA GLN A 120 22.95 14.61 -24.92
C GLN A 120 21.49 14.80 -25.32
N ALA A 121 21.26 15.55 -26.40
CA ALA A 121 19.93 15.65 -26.99
C ALA A 121 19.64 14.41 -27.83
N ILE A 122 18.41 13.91 -27.78
CA ILE A 122 17.93 12.88 -28.71
C ILE A 122 16.88 13.48 -29.64
N SER A 123 16.79 12.94 -30.86
CA SER A 123 15.80 13.35 -31.87
C SER A 123 14.50 12.56 -31.81
N ASP A 124 14.44 11.50 -31.00
CA ASP A 124 13.30 10.60 -30.88
C ASP A 124 12.64 10.74 -29.49
N PRO A 125 11.31 10.94 -29.40
CA PRO A 125 10.59 10.94 -28.13
C PRO A 125 10.55 9.56 -27.45
N THR A 126 10.98 8.51 -28.14
CA THR A 126 11.02 7.14 -27.62
C THR A 126 12.45 6.62 -27.51
N LEU A 127 12.76 6.01 -26.36
CA LEU A 127 14.06 5.36 -26.10
C LEU A 127 14.24 4.04 -26.88
N SER A 128 13.27 3.63 -27.71
CA SER A 128 13.25 2.33 -28.39
C SER A 128 14.26 2.19 -29.52
N SER A 129 14.79 3.30 -30.04
CA SER A 129 15.82 3.30 -31.09
C SER A 129 17.24 3.12 -30.54
N LEU A 130 17.41 3.13 -29.20
CA LEU A 130 18.72 2.98 -28.55
C LEU A 130 19.09 1.51 -28.36
N SER A 131 20.39 1.21 -28.48
CA SER A 131 20.90 -0.13 -28.22
C SER A 131 20.82 -0.48 -26.73
N ASN A 132 20.66 -1.76 -26.39
CA ASN A 132 20.57 -2.21 -24.99
C ASN A 132 21.77 -1.78 -24.15
N SER A 133 22.99 -1.78 -24.70
CA SER A 133 24.17 -1.29 -24.00
C SER A 133 24.11 0.21 -23.71
N THR A 134 23.52 1.00 -24.60
CA THR A 134 23.29 2.43 -24.37
C THR A 134 22.23 2.65 -23.30
N LEU A 135 21.15 1.85 -23.30
CA LEU A 135 20.09 1.90 -22.28
C LEU A 135 20.61 1.62 -20.86
N GLU A 136 21.64 0.78 -20.70
CA GLU A 136 22.28 0.51 -19.41
C GLU A 136 23.15 1.67 -18.91
N THR A 137 23.54 2.59 -19.78
CA THR A 137 24.35 3.78 -19.44
C THR A 137 23.53 5.04 -19.20
N ILE A 138 22.22 4.99 -19.40
CA ILE A 138 21.33 6.15 -19.22
C ILE A 138 21.08 6.37 -17.74
N PHE A 139 21.55 7.52 -17.26
CA PHE A 139 21.29 7.96 -15.91
C PHE A 139 19.85 8.48 -15.80
N ALA A 140 19.51 9.43 -16.66
CA ALA A 140 18.20 10.05 -16.72
C ALA A 140 17.77 10.32 -18.16
N TYR A 141 16.47 10.22 -18.40
CA TYR A 141 15.80 10.61 -19.64
C TYR A 141 14.71 11.63 -19.32
N ILE A 142 14.80 12.81 -19.93
CA ILE A 142 13.90 13.94 -19.70
C ILE A 142 13.13 14.23 -20.97
N TYR A 143 11.81 14.12 -20.91
CA TYR A 143 10.92 14.39 -22.03
C TYR A 143 10.00 15.57 -21.71
N PHE A 144 10.17 16.71 -22.38
CA PHE A 144 9.27 17.85 -22.27
C PHE A 144 8.09 17.67 -23.22
N THR A 145 6.86 17.73 -22.71
CA THR A 145 5.64 17.48 -23.50
C THR A 145 5.14 18.73 -24.22
N ASN A 146 5.38 19.90 -23.64
CA ASN A 146 4.80 21.16 -24.08
C ASN A 146 5.82 22.26 -24.37
N ILE A 147 7.10 21.89 -24.43
CA ILE A 147 8.16 22.76 -24.94
C ILE A 147 8.50 22.26 -26.33
N ASP A 148 8.14 23.04 -27.35
CA ASP A 148 8.46 22.74 -28.73
C ASP A 148 9.86 23.24 -29.11
N ALA A 149 10.37 22.77 -30.26
CA ALA A 149 11.62 23.26 -30.86
C ALA A 149 11.60 24.78 -31.20
N SER A 150 10.44 25.44 -31.13
CA SER A 150 10.25 26.88 -31.37
C SER A 150 10.75 27.78 -30.24
N CYS A 151 11.08 27.20 -29.08
CA CYS A 151 11.68 27.87 -27.93
C CYS A 151 13.05 28.54 -28.22
N ASN A 152 13.57 28.38 -29.44
CA ASN A 152 14.77 29.07 -29.93
C ASN A 152 14.56 30.56 -30.22
N ASN A 153 13.33 30.98 -30.57
CA ASN A 153 13.07 32.33 -31.11
C ASN A 153 12.24 33.22 -30.17
N SER A 154 11.42 32.61 -29.32
CA SER A 154 10.65 33.30 -28.28
C SER A 154 11.24 32.91 -26.94
N ALA A 155 11.91 33.85 -26.26
CA ALA A 155 12.50 33.67 -24.94
C ALA A 155 11.50 33.35 -23.80
N LEU A 156 10.26 32.99 -24.14
CA LEU A 156 9.21 32.63 -23.19
C LEU A 156 8.94 31.14 -23.24
N ILE A 157 9.27 30.48 -22.14
CA ILE A 157 8.75 29.16 -21.77
C ILE A 157 7.24 29.30 -21.45
N PRO A 158 6.40 28.30 -21.72
CA PRO A 158 5.00 28.30 -21.29
C PRO A 158 4.86 28.47 -19.77
N ASP A 159 3.79 29.13 -19.33
CA ASP A 159 3.51 29.40 -17.91
C ASP A 159 3.50 28.14 -17.02
N GLN A 160 3.18 26.99 -17.61
CA GLN A 160 3.25 25.68 -16.96
C GLN A 160 4.14 24.78 -17.78
N VAL A 161 5.29 24.37 -17.26
CA VAL A 161 6.17 23.38 -17.92
C VAL A 161 5.76 21.98 -17.50
N GLN A 162 5.56 21.11 -18.48
CA GLN A 162 5.28 19.70 -18.25
C GLN A 162 6.43 18.86 -18.80
N TYR A 163 6.98 18.00 -17.95
CA TYR A 163 8.04 17.08 -18.33
C TYR A 163 7.85 15.71 -17.67
N THR A 164 8.40 14.70 -18.31
CA THR A 164 8.49 13.33 -17.80
C THR A 164 9.94 13.00 -17.54
N LEU A 165 10.28 12.71 -16.28
CA LEU A 165 11.59 12.23 -15.88
C LEU A 165 11.55 10.71 -15.71
N ARG A 166 12.46 10.01 -16.38
CA ARG A 166 12.70 8.58 -16.20
C ARG A 166 14.15 8.37 -15.80
N MET A 167 14.39 7.56 -14.78
CA MET A 167 15.75 7.27 -14.33
C MET A 167 15.88 5.82 -13.89
N GLN A 168 17.13 5.37 -13.88
CA GLN A 168 17.50 4.07 -13.35
C GLN A 168 18.06 4.25 -11.94
N GLU A 169 17.37 3.68 -10.94
CA GLU A 169 17.86 3.71 -9.56
C GLU A 169 18.66 2.44 -9.24
N ASN A 170 19.79 2.60 -8.53
CA ASN A 170 20.64 1.49 -8.14
C ASN A 170 19.85 0.43 -7.33
N GLY A 171 19.90 -0.82 -7.78
CA GLY A 171 19.23 -1.96 -7.15
C GLY A 171 17.89 -2.36 -7.80
N LEU A 172 17.43 -1.62 -8.81
CA LEU A 172 16.24 -1.96 -9.59
C LEU A 172 16.61 -2.04 -11.08
N THR A 173 16.27 -3.16 -11.73
CA THR A 173 16.52 -3.42 -13.16
C THR A 173 15.55 -2.71 -14.10
N TYR A 174 14.74 -1.78 -13.59
CA TYR A 174 13.68 -1.09 -14.34
C TYR A 174 13.56 0.39 -13.95
N TYR A 175 13.26 1.23 -14.95
CA TYR A 175 13.03 2.66 -14.78
C TYR A 175 11.76 2.91 -13.96
N ARG A 176 11.88 3.47 -12.75
CA ARG A 176 10.71 3.83 -11.94
C ARG A 176 10.28 5.27 -12.23
N ALA A 177 9.07 5.43 -12.74
CA ALA A 177 8.31 6.65 -12.59
C ALA A 177 7.48 6.50 -11.30
N GLN A 178 8.00 6.98 -10.17
CA GLN A 178 7.30 7.26 -8.90
C GLN A 178 6.02 6.45 -8.57
N GLN A 179 6.03 5.13 -8.78
CA GLN A 179 4.92 4.25 -8.42
C GLN A 179 5.47 3.05 -7.68
N VAL A 180 5.73 3.24 -6.38
CA VAL A 180 5.69 2.12 -5.44
C VAL A 180 4.22 1.83 -5.13
N LYS A 181 3.42 1.51 -6.16
CA LYS A 181 2.08 0.99 -5.90
C LYS A 181 2.27 -0.46 -5.45
N LEU A 182 2.34 -0.64 -4.14
CA LEU A 182 2.28 -1.95 -3.50
C LEU A 182 1.03 -2.67 -4.00
N SER A 183 1.14 -4.00 -4.17
CA SER A 183 0.01 -4.78 -4.64
C SER A 183 -1.16 -4.64 -3.65
N GLU A 184 -2.37 -4.41 -4.17
CA GLU A 184 -3.58 -4.30 -3.35
C GLU A 184 -3.77 -5.55 -2.47
N SER A 185 -3.33 -6.71 -2.95
CA SER A 185 -3.31 -7.96 -2.19
C SER A 185 -2.39 -7.92 -0.97
N ASP A 186 -1.24 -7.26 -1.05
CA ASP A 186 -0.37 -7.19 0.13
C ASP A 186 -1.03 -6.32 1.21
N TYR A 187 -1.70 -5.23 0.80
CA TYR A 187 -2.39 -4.30 1.70
C TYR A 187 -3.61 -4.92 2.39
N LEU A 188 -4.33 -5.77 1.67
CA LEU A 188 -5.52 -6.43 2.21
C LEU A 188 -5.19 -7.68 3.04
N TRP A 189 -4.12 -8.42 2.69
CA TRP A 189 -3.94 -9.79 3.20
C TRP A 189 -2.65 -10.04 3.97
N LYS A 190 -1.58 -9.27 3.75
CA LYS A 190 -0.26 -9.61 4.29
C LYS A 190 0.24 -8.66 5.35
N ARG A 191 -0.06 -7.37 5.21
CA ARG A 191 0.56 -6.33 6.04
C ARG A 191 -0.47 -5.27 6.36
N SER A 192 -0.54 -4.86 7.62
CA SER A 192 -1.40 -3.76 7.99
C SER A 192 -0.81 -2.43 7.48
N PRO A 193 -1.64 -1.37 7.32
CA PRO A 193 -1.15 -0.04 6.93
C PRO A 193 0.05 0.45 7.76
N GLU A 194 0.06 0.09 9.04
CA GLU A 194 1.10 0.42 10.01
C GLU A 194 2.43 -0.28 9.71
N ASP A 195 2.39 -1.54 9.27
CA ASP A 195 3.58 -2.31 8.87
C ASP A 195 4.26 -1.69 7.65
N TYR A 196 3.49 -1.15 6.71
CA TYR A 196 4.04 -0.43 5.56
C TYR A 196 4.76 0.86 5.93
N CYS A 197 4.27 1.55 6.95
CA CYS A 197 4.94 2.74 7.44
C CYS A 197 6.30 2.36 8.05
N GLN A 198 6.40 1.19 8.69
CA GLN A 198 7.65 0.76 9.32
C GLN A 198 8.62 0.07 8.35
N ASP A 199 8.18 -0.32 7.16
CA ASP A 199 9.04 -0.99 6.17
C ASP A 199 10.02 -0.01 5.50
N ASN A 200 11.31 -0.21 5.78
CA ASN A 200 12.41 0.54 5.19
C ASN A 200 12.38 0.58 3.65
N ARG A 201 11.77 -0.41 2.98
CA ARG A 201 11.65 -0.46 1.53
C ARG A 201 10.61 0.51 0.97
N THR A 202 9.64 0.92 1.77
CA THR A 202 8.47 1.70 1.33
C THR A 202 8.38 3.07 1.99
N SER A 203 8.84 3.22 3.24
CA SER A 203 8.73 4.47 3.99
C SER A 203 10.01 5.30 4.03
N LEU A 204 11.17 4.71 3.73
CA LEU A 204 12.47 5.31 4.07
C LEU A 204 13.42 5.54 2.91
N ASN A 205 13.09 5.08 1.70
CA ASN A 205 13.95 5.26 0.53
C ASN A 205 13.49 6.42 -0.37
N TYR A 206 12.93 7.48 0.20
CA TYR A 206 12.70 8.73 -0.52
C TYR A 206 13.96 9.59 -0.64
N THR A 207 15.09 9.15 -0.06
CA THR A 207 16.43 9.55 -0.53
C THR A 207 16.75 8.90 -1.89
N THR A 208 15.75 8.81 -2.76
CA THR A 208 15.86 8.48 -4.17
C THR A 208 16.68 9.55 -4.87
N GLN A 209 17.48 9.14 -5.84
CA GLN A 209 18.16 10.07 -6.74
C GLN A 209 17.15 10.91 -7.53
N PHE A 210 15.91 10.40 -7.67
CA PHE A 210 14.79 11.04 -8.34
C PHE A 210 14.49 12.44 -7.83
N LEU A 211 14.30 12.62 -6.52
CA LEU A 211 13.94 13.91 -5.96
C LEU A 211 15.05 14.95 -6.12
N GLY A 212 16.31 14.52 -6.04
CA GLY A 212 17.45 15.40 -6.29
C GLY A 212 17.47 15.90 -7.73
N VAL A 213 17.38 15.00 -8.70
CA VAL A 213 17.34 15.36 -10.13
C VAL A 213 16.12 16.23 -10.45
N GLN A 214 14.94 15.86 -9.94
CA GLN A 214 13.71 16.64 -10.12
C GLN A 214 13.88 18.06 -9.59
N TYR A 215 14.44 18.21 -8.38
CA TYR A 215 14.68 19.51 -7.77
C TYR A 215 15.58 20.42 -8.64
N PHE A 216 16.67 19.89 -9.19
CA PHE A 216 17.57 20.69 -10.03
C PHE A 216 16.97 21.02 -11.40
N ILE A 217 16.13 20.15 -11.98
CA ILE A 217 15.36 20.46 -13.19
C ILE A 217 14.36 21.57 -12.90
N ASP A 218 13.60 21.47 -11.82
CA ASP A 218 12.61 22.49 -11.45
C ASP A 218 13.30 23.84 -11.16
N LEU A 219 14.43 23.82 -10.45
CA LEU A 219 15.23 25.01 -10.19
C LEU A 219 15.75 25.64 -11.50
N SER A 220 16.24 24.83 -12.45
CA SER A 220 16.76 25.37 -13.71
C SER A 220 15.65 25.93 -14.61
N ILE A 221 14.45 25.34 -14.59
CA ILE A 221 13.25 25.89 -15.24
C ILE A 221 12.90 27.26 -14.63
N ILE A 222 12.88 27.37 -13.30
CA ILE A 222 12.57 28.64 -12.60
C ILE A 222 13.63 29.69 -12.91
N GLN A 223 14.90 29.33 -12.87
CA GLN A 223 16.02 30.24 -13.17
C GLN A 223 15.92 30.76 -14.61
N TYR A 224 15.61 29.88 -15.56
CA TYR A 224 15.42 30.28 -16.95
C TYR A 224 14.21 31.19 -17.13
N ALA A 225 13.06 30.83 -16.56
CA ALA A 225 11.81 31.59 -16.70
C ALA A 225 11.88 32.98 -16.04
N THR A 226 12.55 33.09 -14.90
CA THR A 226 12.64 34.35 -14.13
C THR A 226 13.85 35.20 -14.48
N ASN A 227 14.85 34.66 -15.19
CA ASN A 227 16.18 35.25 -15.36
C ASN A 227 16.87 35.64 -14.03
N ILE A 228 16.42 35.07 -12.92
CA ILE A 228 17.02 35.27 -11.61
C ILE A 228 17.87 34.05 -11.31
N ASN A 229 19.16 34.27 -11.07
CA ASN A 229 20.03 33.23 -10.54
C ASN A 229 19.68 33.00 -9.07
N GLN A 230 18.64 32.20 -8.83
CA GLN A 230 18.23 31.82 -7.48
C GLN A 230 19.28 30.87 -6.91
N SER A 231 19.82 31.22 -5.74
CA SER A 231 20.60 30.29 -4.94
C SER A 231 19.71 29.10 -4.54
N ILE A 232 20.35 27.96 -4.25
CA ILE A 232 19.67 26.74 -3.80
C ILE A 232 18.76 27.11 -2.63
N SER A 233 17.46 27.11 -2.88
CA SER A 233 16.44 27.35 -1.88
C SER A 233 16.56 26.27 -0.81
N SER A 234 16.43 26.66 0.46
CA SER A 234 16.37 25.73 1.58
C SER A 234 15.00 25.04 1.64
N ILE A 235 14.64 24.33 0.56
CA ILE A 235 13.48 23.45 0.55
C ILE A 235 13.84 22.25 1.40
N TYR A 236 13.10 22.09 2.48
CA TYR A 236 13.15 20.90 3.30
C TYR A 236 11.94 20.05 3.00
N MET A 237 12.19 18.78 2.73
CA MET A 237 11.17 17.77 2.65
C MET A 237 11.07 17.07 4.00
N TYR A 238 9.83 16.84 4.43
CA TYR A 238 9.53 16.13 5.66
C TYR A 238 8.53 15.03 5.36
N HIS A 239 8.72 13.88 6.01
CA HIS A 239 7.84 12.74 5.89
C HIS A 239 6.90 12.73 7.10
N PHE A 240 5.64 12.36 6.88
CA PHE A 240 4.80 12.02 8.02
C PHE A 240 5.45 10.86 8.79
N GLY A 241 5.74 11.10 10.07
CA GLY A 241 6.30 10.10 10.95
C GLY A 241 5.33 8.93 11.14
N CYS A 242 5.88 7.75 11.37
CA CYS A 242 5.08 6.57 11.66
C CYS A 242 4.73 6.55 13.15
N PRO A 243 3.45 6.41 13.52
CA PRO A 243 3.03 6.34 14.91
C PRO A 243 3.53 5.06 15.57
N GLU A 244 3.49 5.04 16.91
CA GLU A 244 3.71 3.83 17.71
C GLU A 244 2.63 2.81 17.41
N VAL A 245 3.04 1.61 17.04
CA VAL A 245 2.13 0.57 16.55
C VAL A 245 2.56 -0.80 17.07
N TYR A 246 1.57 -1.55 17.52
CA TYR A 246 1.72 -2.97 17.83
C TYR A 246 1.25 -3.77 16.63
N LEU A 247 2.20 -4.37 15.92
CA LEU A 247 1.89 -5.26 14.82
C LEU A 247 1.56 -6.63 15.38
N ASP A 248 0.28 -6.97 15.28
CA ASP A 248 -0.28 -8.25 15.67
C ASP A 248 -0.81 -8.93 14.41
N GLN A 249 0.05 -9.75 13.79
CA GLN A 249 -0.27 -10.47 12.55
C GLN A 249 -1.46 -11.41 12.74
N LEU A 250 -1.58 -12.01 13.93
CA LEU A 250 -2.73 -12.84 14.28
C LEU A 250 -3.99 -11.99 14.25
N HIS A 251 -4.01 -10.83 14.93
CA HIS A 251 -5.19 -9.97 14.95
C HIS A 251 -5.59 -9.45 13.55
N SER A 252 -4.60 -9.01 12.76
CA SER A 252 -4.82 -8.50 11.40
C SER A 252 -5.40 -9.58 10.47
N GLY A 253 -4.93 -10.82 10.57
CA GLY A 253 -5.45 -11.93 9.77
C GLY A 253 -6.77 -12.51 10.31
N PHE A 254 -6.94 -12.60 11.63
CA PHE A 254 -8.10 -13.26 12.25
C PHE A 254 -9.40 -12.50 12.10
N ASN A 255 -9.39 -11.17 11.99
CA ASN A 255 -10.63 -10.40 11.80
C ASN A 255 -11.42 -10.87 10.55
N PHE A 256 -10.74 -11.39 9.53
CA PHE A 256 -11.38 -11.99 8.36
C PHE A 256 -11.90 -13.41 8.62
N PHE A 257 -11.19 -14.21 9.42
CA PHE A 257 -11.56 -15.61 9.65
C PHE A 257 -12.65 -15.81 10.71
N ILE A 258 -12.87 -14.85 11.62
CA ILE A 258 -13.94 -14.92 12.63
C ILE A 258 -15.31 -15.26 12.02
N PRO A 259 -15.84 -14.54 11.01
CA PRO A 259 -17.12 -14.88 10.40
C PRO A 259 -17.10 -16.23 9.69
N LEU A 260 -15.96 -16.65 9.14
CA LEU A 260 -15.80 -17.96 8.52
C LEU A 260 -15.88 -19.09 9.55
N PHE A 261 -15.20 -18.96 10.69
CA PHE A 261 -15.30 -19.93 11.80
C PHE A 261 -16.72 -20.01 12.35
N TYR A 262 -17.39 -18.88 12.58
CA TYR A 262 -18.80 -18.87 13.00
C TYR A 262 -19.70 -19.56 11.97
N SER A 263 -19.49 -19.32 10.68
CA SER A 263 -20.25 -19.96 9.61
C SER A 263 -20.04 -21.47 9.59
N ILE A 264 -18.79 -21.94 9.71
CA ILE A 264 -18.47 -23.38 9.73
C ILE A 264 -19.10 -24.06 10.95
N ILE A 265 -18.97 -23.47 12.15
CA ILE A 265 -19.57 -23.99 13.37
C ILE A 265 -21.08 -24.12 13.18
N TYR A 266 -21.75 -23.08 12.67
CA TYR A 266 -23.19 -23.09 12.49
C TYR A 266 -23.64 -24.14 11.45
N VAL A 267 -22.90 -24.27 10.34
CA VAL A 267 -23.18 -25.26 9.29
C VAL A 267 -23.02 -26.68 9.81
N VAL A 268 -21.95 -26.99 10.55
CA VAL A 268 -21.72 -28.32 11.11
C VAL A 268 -22.79 -28.66 12.14
N THR A 269 -23.09 -27.75 13.06
CA THR A 269 -24.17 -27.94 14.06
C THR A 269 -25.53 -28.12 13.38
N PHE A 270 -25.81 -27.36 12.32
CA PHE A 270 -27.04 -27.50 11.54
C PHE A 270 -27.15 -28.86 10.87
N ILE A 271 -26.10 -29.32 10.16
CA ILE A 271 -26.08 -30.63 9.48
C ILE A 271 -26.30 -31.75 10.48
N LEU A 272 -25.61 -31.73 11.62
CA LEU A 272 -25.77 -32.74 12.66
C LEU A 272 -27.19 -32.76 13.21
N ASN A 273 -27.74 -31.60 13.56
CA ASN A 273 -29.09 -31.50 14.11
C ASN A 273 -30.16 -31.95 13.11
N VAL A 274 -30.06 -31.56 11.84
CA VAL A 274 -30.98 -32.02 10.79
C VAL A 274 -30.86 -33.52 10.57
N GLY A 275 -29.64 -34.05 10.48
CA GLY A 275 -29.38 -35.48 10.35
C GLY A 275 -30.05 -36.28 11.48
N TYR A 276 -29.96 -35.80 12.71
CA TYR A 276 -30.62 -36.44 13.85
C TYR A 276 -32.14 -36.37 13.82
N ILE A 277 -32.71 -35.23 13.43
CA ILE A 277 -34.17 -35.10 13.29
C ILE A 277 -34.69 -36.09 12.24
N VAL A 278 -33.97 -36.24 11.13
CA VAL A 278 -34.32 -37.20 10.06
C VAL A 278 -34.20 -38.65 10.56
N GLU A 279 -33.13 -38.99 11.26
CA GLU A 279 -32.93 -40.33 11.84
C GLU A 279 -34.02 -40.68 12.87
N GLU A 280 -34.37 -39.75 13.76
CA GLU A 280 -35.43 -39.97 14.75
C GLU A 280 -36.81 -40.11 14.09
N ARG A 281 -37.09 -39.33 13.03
CA ARG A 281 -38.31 -39.50 12.23
C ARG A 281 -38.35 -40.87 11.57
N ALA A 282 -37.26 -41.27 10.90
CA ALA A 282 -37.17 -42.54 10.21
C ALA A 282 -37.37 -43.75 11.15
N ASN A 283 -36.79 -43.68 12.36
CA ASN A 283 -36.91 -44.74 13.36
C ASN A 283 -38.28 -44.79 14.05
N LYS A 284 -39.06 -43.70 14.10
CA LYS A 284 -40.44 -43.70 14.61
C LYS A 284 -41.48 -44.14 13.58
N THR A 285 -41.12 -44.17 12.30
CA THR A 285 -41.98 -44.65 11.20
C THR A 285 -41.78 -46.12 10.85
N LYS A 286 -40.84 -46.81 11.52
CA LYS A 286 -40.74 -48.28 11.55
C LYS A 286 -41.49 -48.82 12.76
#